data_AF-A0A8T3MIV5-F1
#
_entry.id   AF-A0A8T3MIV5-F1
#
_cell.length_a   1.000
_cell.length_b   1.000
_cell.length_c   1.000
_cell.angle_alpha   90.00
_cell.angle_beta   90.00
_cell.angle_gamma   90.00
#
_symmetry.space_group_name_H-M   'P 1'
#
loop_
_entity.id
_entity.type
_entity.pdbx_description
1 polymer ?
#
loop_
_entity_poly.entity_id
_entity_poly.type
_entity_poly.pdbx_seq_one_letter_code
_entity_poly.pdbx_strand_id
1 'polypeptide(L)'
;MLQPKRLKFRKFQRGRMRGAARSGATLAFGEFGLQAQEPCHMTARQIEAARRAIVHHLKRGGKVWIRVFPDKPVTKKPAEVRMGSGKGAPDHWVAVVRPGRVLFELSGVDRGLAKEAMRLASHKLPIKVKFLARDDEGATSALAAGNESAGDEQVSPAKPGDGAGEQGAVEGHAATV
;
A
#
# COMPACT_ATOMS: atom_id res chain seq x y z
N MET A 1 8.89 24.79 -1.43
CA MET A 1 8.97 24.31 -0.03
C MET A 1 7.59 23.82 0.37
N LEU A 2 7.45 22.53 0.69
CA LEU A 2 6.19 21.95 1.17
C LEU A 2 6.29 21.77 2.69
N GLN A 3 5.70 22.70 3.43
CA GLN A 3 5.54 22.58 4.88
C GLN A 3 4.23 23.26 5.32
N PRO A 4 3.56 22.76 6.38
CA PRO A 4 2.43 23.45 7.00
C PRO A 4 2.79 24.86 7.46
N LYS A 5 1.87 25.81 7.25
CA LYS A 5 2.03 27.20 7.71
C LYS A 5 1.94 27.32 9.24
N ARG A 6 1.09 26.51 9.89
CA ARG A 6 0.83 26.56 11.34
C ARG A 6 0.82 25.14 11.92
N LEU A 7 1.49 24.95 13.05
CA LEU A 7 1.43 23.74 13.87
C LEU A 7 1.21 24.10 15.33
N LYS A 8 0.42 23.29 16.04
CA LYS A 8 0.27 23.39 17.51
C LYS A 8 1.57 23.01 18.25
N PHE A 9 2.24 21.95 17.79
CA PHE A 9 3.50 21.46 18.39
C PHE A 9 4.55 21.23 17.31
N ARG A 10 5.82 21.54 17.59
CA ARG A 10 6.91 21.39 16.60
C ARG A 10 7.51 20.00 16.53
N LYS A 11 7.39 19.18 17.59
CA LYS A 11 8.05 17.86 17.71
C LYS A 11 7.02 16.74 17.87
N PHE A 12 6.90 15.86 16.86
CA PHE A 12 5.91 14.77 16.84
C PHE A 12 6.53 13.40 17.14
N GLN A 13 5.85 12.55 17.91
CA GLN A 13 6.28 11.16 18.07
C GLN A 13 6.34 10.44 16.70
N ARG A 14 7.23 9.44 16.58
CA ARG A 14 7.47 8.78 15.28
C ARG A 14 6.26 7.98 14.80
N GLY A 15 5.48 7.38 15.68
CA GLY A 15 4.31 6.55 15.31
C GLY A 15 4.67 5.31 14.49
N ARG A 16 3.64 4.57 14.03
CA ARG A 16 3.77 3.35 13.22
C ARG A 16 2.93 3.47 11.93
N MET A 17 3.38 2.85 10.84
CA MET A 17 2.73 2.88 9.52
C MET A 17 2.10 1.50 9.21
N ARG A 18 1.11 1.10 10.00
CA ARG A 18 0.42 -0.20 9.82
C ARG A 18 -0.82 -0.06 8.95
N GLY A 19 -1.13 -1.13 8.20
CA GLY A 19 -2.36 -1.29 7.41
C GLY A 19 -2.34 -0.57 6.06
N ALA A 20 -3.38 -0.85 5.27
CA ALA A 20 -3.62 -0.22 3.99
C ALA A 20 -4.17 1.22 4.13
N ALA A 21 -4.15 1.97 3.04
CA ALA A 21 -4.77 3.28 2.96
C ALA A 21 -6.30 3.13 3.04
N ARG A 22 -6.90 3.73 4.08
CA ARG A 22 -8.37 3.78 4.24
C ARG A 22 -9.02 4.77 3.27
N SER A 23 -8.29 5.78 2.81
CA SER A 23 -8.78 6.83 1.93
C SER A 23 -7.75 7.23 0.88
N GLY A 24 -8.22 7.89 -0.18
CA GLY A 24 -7.37 8.39 -1.28
C GLY A 24 -6.68 7.29 -2.08
N ALA A 25 -7.29 6.11 -2.14
CA ALA A 25 -6.84 5.00 -2.97
C ALA A 25 -7.35 5.09 -4.41
N THR A 26 -8.37 5.91 -4.66
CA THR A 26 -8.98 6.17 -5.98
C THR A 26 -8.46 7.47 -6.59
N LEU A 27 -8.52 7.54 -7.93
CA LEU A 27 -8.24 8.75 -8.72
C LEU A 27 -9.44 9.70 -8.60
N ALA A 28 -9.24 10.92 -8.07
CA ALA A 28 -10.36 11.88 -7.98
C ALA A 28 -10.34 12.97 -9.07
N PHE A 29 -9.16 13.48 -9.42
CA PHE A 29 -9.02 14.63 -10.32
C PHE A 29 -8.52 14.21 -11.70
N GLY A 30 -7.47 13.38 -11.75
CA GLY A 30 -6.83 12.99 -13.00
C GLY A 30 -7.40 11.73 -13.65
N GLU A 31 -6.99 11.53 -14.90
CA GLU A 31 -7.24 10.32 -15.71
C GLU A 31 -6.21 9.23 -15.42
N PHE A 32 -4.99 9.64 -15.05
CA PHE A 32 -3.90 8.74 -14.68
C PHE A 32 -3.38 9.04 -13.29
N GLY A 33 -2.77 8.06 -12.64
CA GLY A 33 -2.13 8.29 -11.34
C GLY A 33 -1.06 7.28 -10.97
N LEU A 34 -0.37 7.59 -9.88
CA LEU A 34 0.70 6.79 -9.32
C LEU A 34 0.36 6.37 -7.90
N GLN A 35 0.18 5.07 -7.67
CA GLN A 35 -0.25 4.50 -6.40
C GLN A 35 0.92 3.83 -5.66
N ALA A 36 1.03 4.05 -4.36
CA ALA A 36 2.02 3.40 -3.51
C ALA A 36 1.68 1.92 -3.28
N GLN A 37 2.66 1.02 -3.43
CA GLN A 37 2.52 -0.39 -3.06
C GLN A 37 3.07 -0.70 -1.66
N GLU A 38 3.99 0.11 -1.17
CA GLU A 38 4.70 -0.10 0.10
C GLU A 38 4.52 1.11 1.05
N PRO A 39 4.55 0.91 2.38
CA PRO A 39 4.49 2.01 3.34
C PRO A 39 5.82 2.76 3.38
N CYS A 40 5.79 4.11 3.43
CA CYS A 40 6.99 4.90 3.68
C CYS A 40 6.73 6.27 4.31
N HIS A 41 7.78 6.84 4.90
CA HIS A 41 7.85 8.26 5.21
C HIS A 41 8.47 9.00 4.02
N MET A 42 7.63 9.59 3.18
CA MET A 42 8.05 10.25 1.95
C MET A 42 8.43 11.69 2.24
N THR A 43 9.67 12.07 1.98
CA THR A 43 10.16 13.42 2.28
C THR A 43 9.61 14.47 1.33
N ALA A 44 9.48 15.71 1.79
CA ALA A 44 9.10 16.85 0.94
C ALA A 44 10.02 16.99 -0.30
N ARG A 45 11.31 16.65 -0.17
CA ARG A 45 12.27 16.68 -1.28
C ARG A 45 11.97 15.61 -2.35
N GLN A 46 11.60 14.40 -1.94
CA GLN A 46 11.24 13.32 -2.87
C GLN A 46 9.94 13.64 -3.62
N ILE A 47 8.94 14.18 -2.91
CA ILE A 47 7.67 14.62 -3.52
C ILE A 47 7.96 15.68 -4.60
N GLU A 48 8.80 16.66 -4.29
CA GLU A 48 9.16 17.72 -5.23
C GLU A 48 10.01 17.20 -6.40
N ALA A 49 10.94 16.26 -6.14
CA ALA A 49 11.75 15.64 -7.19
C ALA A 49 10.87 14.85 -8.18
N ALA A 50 9.91 14.07 -7.67
CA ALA A 50 8.95 13.34 -8.49
C ALA A 50 8.06 14.31 -9.30
N ARG A 51 7.53 15.37 -8.65
CA ARG A 51 6.75 16.41 -9.35
C ARG A 51 7.54 17.07 -10.47
N ARG A 52 8.80 17.46 -10.19
CA ARG A 52 9.70 18.05 -11.20
C ARG A 52 9.95 17.10 -12.35
N ALA A 53 10.14 15.80 -12.10
CA ALA A 53 10.31 14.81 -13.16
C ALA A 53 9.08 14.71 -14.07
N ILE A 54 7.88 14.70 -13.50
CA ILE A 54 6.62 14.70 -14.26
C ILE A 54 6.53 15.97 -15.11
N VAL A 55 6.62 17.15 -14.48
CA VAL A 55 6.48 18.44 -15.18
C VAL A 55 7.54 18.62 -16.27
N HIS A 56 8.77 18.17 -16.03
CA HIS A 56 9.84 18.24 -17.02
C HIS A 56 9.53 17.39 -18.26
N HIS A 57 9.00 16.17 -18.08
CA HIS A 57 8.64 15.31 -19.19
C HIS A 57 7.42 15.83 -19.96
N LEU A 58 6.44 16.41 -19.25
CA LEU A 58 5.23 16.99 -19.83
C LEU A 58 5.46 18.34 -20.53
N LYS A 59 6.57 19.02 -20.22
CA LYS A 59 6.94 20.36 -20.70
C LYS A 59 5.88 21.42 -20.34
N ARG A 60 4.87 21.62 -21.20
CA ARG A 60 3.77 22.59 -21.03
C ARG A 60 2.37 21.96 -21.19
N GLY A 61 2.29 20.65 -21.41
CA GLY A 61 1.02 19.94 -21.52
C GLY A 61 0.51 19.42 -20.19
N GLY A 62 -0.80 19.29 -20.06
CA GLY A 62 -1.45 18.58 -18.95
C GLY A 62 -1.51 19.30 -17.60
N LYS A 63 -2.22 18.67 -16.68
CA LYS A 63 -2.38 19.12 -15.28
C LYS A 63 -1.84 18.04 -14.35
N VAL A 64 -1.07 18.45 -13.35
CA VAL A 64 -0.47 17.54 -12.33
C VAL A 64 -1.06 17.89 -10.97
N TRP A 65 -1.55 16.88 -10.26
CA TRP A 65 -1.97 17.01 -8.86
C TRP A 65 -1.05 16.21 -7.94
N ILE A 66 -0.73 16.80 -6.79
CA ILE A 66 -0.04 16.12 -5.71
C ILE A 66 -1.08 15.75 -4.66
N ARG A 67 -1.27 14.46 -4.42
CA ARG A 67 -2.30 13.91 -3.52
C ARG A 67 -1.83 13.74 -2.08
N VAL A 68 -0.52 13.89 -1.87
CA VAL A 68 0.14 13.75 -0.58
C VAL A 68 0.82 15.05 -0.20
N PHE A 69 0.66 15.45 1.06
CA PHE A 69 1.28 16.65 1.60
C PHE A 69 2.16 16.27 2.79
N PRO A 70 3.41 16.77 2.87
CA PRO A 70 4.29 16.46 3.98
C PRO A 70 3.92 17.31 5.20
N ASP A 71 3.05 16.76 6.04
CA ASP A 71 2.45 17.40 7.21
C ASP A 71 3.13 17.01 8.54
N LYS A 72 4.00 16.00 8.52
CA LYS A 72 4.63 15.48 9.73
C LYS A 72 6.10 15.88 9.81
N PRO A 73 6.53 16.60 10.87
CA PRO A 73 7.94 16.91 11.07
C PRO A 73 8.69 15.71 11.64
N VAL A 74 9.85 15.41 11.05
CA VAL A 74 10.82 14.44 11.56
C VAL A 74 11.93 15.19 12.27
N THR A 75 12.23 14.77 13.50
CA THR A 75 13.34 15.32 14.27
C THR A 75 14.57 14.45 14.15
N LYS A 76 15.75 15.06 14.08
CA LYS A 76 17.03 14.36 14.07
C LYS A 76 17.92 14.89 15.20
N LYS A 77 18.63 13.99 15.89
CA LYS A 77 19.76 14.38 16.75
C LYS A 77 21.03 14.37 15.91
N PRO A 78 21.96 15.32 16.13
CA PRO A 78 23.28 15.27 15.53
C PRO A 78 23.96 13.93 15.82
N ALA A 79 24.80 13.45 14.90
CA ALA A 79 25.54 12.20 15.11
C ALA A 79 26.59 12.33 16.23
N GLU A 80 27.01 13.55 16.53
CA GLU A 80 28.04 13.88 17.52
C GLU A 80 27.55 13.76 18.97
N VAL A 81 26.24 13.80 19.22
CA VAL A 81 25.69 13.79 20.58
C VAL A 81 25.34 12.38 21.06
N ARG A 82 25.59 12.11 22.34
CA ARG A 82 25.23 10.83 22.98
C ARG A 82 23.70 10.68 23.13
N MET A 83 23.28 9.45 23.42
CA MET A 83 21.90 9.13 23.75
C MET A 83 21.46 9.82 25.06
N GLY A 84 20.17 10.12 25.23
CA GLY A 84 19.65 10.92 26.35
C GLY A 84 19.43 12.41 26.01
N SER A 85 19.23 13.27 27.01
CA SER A 85 19.07 14.73 26.82
C SER A 85 17.87 15.17 25.96
N GLY A 86 16.78 14.39 25.98
CA GLY A 86 15.53 14.74 25.31
C GLY A 86 15.53 14.50 23.80
N LYS A 87 14.77 15.30 23.04
CA LYS A 87 14.50 15.10 21.61
C LYS A 87 15.14 16.17 20.74
N GLY A 88 15.72 15.75 19.61
CA GLY A 88 16.39 16.63 18.64
C GLY A 88 15.49 17.70 18.01
N ALA A 89 16.10 18.55 17.19
CA ALA A 89 15.41 19.58 16.44
C ALA A 89 14.65 18.98 15.23
N PRO A 90 13.54 19.59 14.78
CA PRO A 90 12.93 19.27 13.49
C PRO A 90 13.92 19.48 12.35
N ASP A 91 14.07 18.48 11.48
CA ASP A 91 15.03 18.45 10.38
C ASP A 91 14.32 18.59 9.03
N HIS A 92 13.33 17.74 8.77
CA HIS A 92 12.55 17.77 7.52
C HIS A 92 11.11 17.33 7.74
N TRP A 93 10.28 17.57 6.72
CA TRP A 93 8.88 17.16 6.70
C TRP A 93 8.68 15.93 5.84
N VAL A 94 7.81 15.05 6.30
CA VAL A 94 7.44 13.81 5.61
C VAL A 94 5.93 13.69 5.50
N ALA A 95 5.49 13.08 4.42
CA ALA A 95 4.15 12.54 4.28
C ALA A 95 4.18 11.07 4.74
N VAL A 96 3.21 10.67 5.56
CA VAL A 96 3.01 9.27 5.93
C VAL A 96 2.22 8.59 4.83
N VAL A 97 2.87 7.73 4.05
CA VAL A 97 2.26 7.02 2.94
C VAL A 97 1.98 5.58 3.35
N ARG A 98 0.76 5.12 3.08
CA ARG A 98 0.33 3.73 3.26
C ARG A 98 0.14 3.05 1.89
N PRO A 99 0.27 1.71 1.81
CA PRO A 99 -0.05 0.95 0.60
C PRO A 99 -1.46 1.27 0.10
N GLY A 100 -1.62 1.37 -1.22
CA GLY A 100 -2.86 1.71 -1.89
C GLY A 100 -3.13 3.21 -2.04
N ARG A 101 -2.37 4.09 -1.38
CA ARG A 101 -2.57 5.55 -1.50
C ARG A 101 -2.09 6.07 -2.86
N VAL A 102 -2.91 6.87 -3.54
CA VAL A 102 -2.51 7.62 -4.74
C VAL A 102 -1.65 8.82 -4.34
N LEU A 103 -0.51 8.98 -5.00
CA LEU A 103 0.52 9.99 -4.73
C LEU A 103 0.43 11.19 -5.66
N PHE A 104 0.29 10.90 -6.96
CA PHE A 104 0.21 11.89 -8.03
C PHE A 104 -0.93 11.52 -8.97
N GLU A 105 -1.56 12.54 -9.53
CA GLU A 105 -2.54 12.39 -10.61
C GLU A 105 -2.18 13.28 -11.78
N LEU A 106 -2.62 12.87 -12.97
CA LEU A 106 -2.32 13.53 -14.23
C LEU A 106 -3.53 13.49 -15.16
N SER A 107 -3.73 14.56 -15.92
CA SER A 107 -4.79 14.66 -16.93
C SER A 107 -4.37 15.55 -18.09
N GLY A 108 -5.04 15.38 -19.24
CA GLY A 108 -4.84 16.22 -20.43
C GLY A 108 -3.59 15.85 -21.21
N VAL A 109 -3.21 14.57 -21.19
CA VAL A 109 -2.08 14.00 -21.92
C VAL A 109 -2.43 12.61 -22.43
N ASP A 110 -1.74 12.17 -23.48
CA ASP A 110 -1.85 10.80 -23.98
C ASP A 110 -1.37 9.76 -22.97
N ARG A 111 -1.93 8.54 -23.01
CA ARG A 111 -1.59 7.43 -22.11
C ARG A 111 -0.12 7.05 -22.19
N GLY A 112 0.49 7.05 -23.38
CA GLY A 112 1.91 6.74 -23.57
C GLY A 112 2.80 7.75 -22.86
N LEU A 113 2.50 9.04 -23.04
CA LEU A 113 3.22 10.14 -22.38
C LEU A 113 3.03 10.10 -20.86
N ALA A 114 1.81 9.83 -20.39
CA ALA A 114 1.50 9.69 -18.97
C ALA A 114 2.28 8.54 -18.32
N LYS A 115 2.32 7.38 -18.97
CA LYS A 115 3.03 6.19 -18.49
C LYS A 115 4.52 6.45 -18.35
N GLU A 116 5.12 7.09 -19.35
CA GLU A 116 6.56 7.41 -19.32
C GLU A 116 6.90 8.48 -18.28
N ALA A 117 6.10 9.53 -18.15
CA ALA A 117 6.25 10.54 -17.11
C ALA A 117 6.18 9.93 -15.70
N MET A 118 5.20 9.05 -15.47
CA MET A 118 5.01 8.37 -14.19
C MET A 118 6.12 7.36 -13.90
N ARG A 119 6.67 6.71 -14.93
CA ARG A 119 7.86 5.85 -14.81
C ARG A 119 9.07 6.66 -14.34
N LEU A 120 9.33 7.82 -14.94
CA LEU A 120 10.43 8.70 -14.51
C LEU A 120 10.24 9.22 -13.08
N ALA A 121 9.00 9.52 -12.69
CA ALA A 121 8.66 9.91 -11.33
C ALA A 121 8.90 8.79 -10.32
N SER A 122 8.61 7.53 -10.68
CA SER A 122 8.79 6.36 -9.81
C SER A 122 10.24 6.20 -9.33
N HIS A 123 11.22 6.48 -10.21
CA HIS A 123 12.65 6.43 -9.88
C HIS A 123 13.09 7.49 -8.86
N LYS A 124 12.25 8.48 -8.56
CA LYS A 124 12.52 9.50 -7.52
C LYS A 124 11.90 9.13 -6.17
N LEU A 125 11.09 8.09 -6.12
CA LEU A 125 10.38 7.66 -4.93
C LEU A 125 11.13 6.52 -4.23
N PRO A 126 11.09 6.45 -2.89
CA PRO A 126 11.79 5.42 -2.12
C PRO A 126 11.01 4.09 -2.03
N ILE A 127 9.95 3.91 -2.82
CA ILE A 127 9.02 2.78 -2.72
C ILE A 127 8.57 2.29 -4.10
N LYS A 128 8.12 1.04 -4.15
CA LYS A 128 7.42 0.52 -5.32
C LYS A 128 6.07 1.21 -5.50
N VAL A 129 5.74 1.48 -6.75
CA VAL A 129 4.53 2.19 -7.16
C VAL A 129 3.89 1.53 -8.38
N LYS A 130 2.57 1.66 -8.48
CA LYS A 130 1.75 1.17 -9.59
C LYS A 130 1.20 2.35 -10.39
N PHE A 131 1.24 2.26 -11.71
CA PHE A 131 0.50 3.18 -12.59
C PHE A 131 -0.98 2.79 -12.63
N LEU A 132 -1.87 3.78 -12.52
CA LEU A 132 -3.31 3.62 -12.63
C LEU A 132 -3.84 4.47 -13.81
N ALA A 133 -4.83 3.96 -14.52
CA ALA A 133 -5.61 4.68 -15.50
C ALA A 133 -7.10 4.56 -15.15
N ARG A 134 -7.87 5.63 -15.39
CA ARG A 134 -9.31 5.68 -15.11
C ARG A 134 -10.12 4.75 -16.03
N ASP A 135 -9.66 4.54 -17.26
CA ASP A 135 -10.36 3.70 -18.25
C ASP A 135 -10.21 2.19 -18.00
N ASP A 136 -9.46 1.77 -16.96
CA ASP A 136 -9.38 0.37 -16.54
C ASP A 136 -10.53 0.00 -15.55
N GLU A 137 -11.76 0.44 -15.84
CA GLU A 137 -13.00 -0.04 -15.18
C GLU A 137 -13.31 -1.53 -15.48
N GLY A 138 -12.47 -2.23 -16.24
CA GLY A 138 -12.69 -3.62 -16.67
C GLY A 138 -11.87 -4.71 -15.96
N ALA A 139 -10.97 -4.39 -15.03
CA ALA A 139 -10.06 -5.40 -14.44
C ALA A 139 -10.34 -5.74 -12.96
N THR A 140 -11.35 -5.13 -12.32
CA THR A 140 -11.63 -5.31 -10.89
C THR A 140 -13.06 -5.74 -10.54
N SER A 141 -13.82 -6.27 -11.50
CA SER A 141 -15.10 -6.96 -11.25
C SER A 141 -15.00 -8.50 -11.29
N ALA A 142 -13.86 -9.08 -11.70
CA ALA A 142 -13.69 -10.53 -11.87
C ALA A 142 -13.14 -11.29 -10.63
N LEU A 143 -12.77 -10.61 -9.54
CA LEU A 143 -12.14 -11.24 -8.36
C LEU A 143 -12.94 -11.06 -7.04
N ALA A 144 -14.16 -10.54 -7.11
CA ALA A 144 -14.98 -10.24 -5.93
C ALA A 144 -16.34 -10.98 -5.88
N ALA A 145 -16.50 -12.07 -6.64
CA ALA A 145 -17.68 -12.94 -6.56
C ALA A 145 -17.23 -14.39 -6.32
N GLY A 146 -17.20 -14.80 -5.06
CA GLY A 146 -16.96 -16.19 -4.69
C GLY A 146 -16.27 -16.37 -3.36
N ASN A 147 -16.91 -15.97 -2.26
CA ASN A 147 -17.01 -16.83 -1.07
C ASN A 147 -17.95 -16.21 -0.03
N GLU A 148 -19.25 -16.20 -0.29
CA GLU A 148 -20.28 -16.18 0.77
C GLU A 148 -21.50 -16.97 0.29
N SER A 149 -21.62 -18.22 0.71
CA SER A 149 -22.91 -18.80 1.13
C SER A 149 -22.63 -20.04 1.99
N ALA A 150 -23.07 -19.93 3.25
CA ALA A 150 -23.35 -21.04 4.14
C ALA A 150 -24.74 -21.61 3.80
N GLY A 151 -24.95 -22.90 4.06
CA GLY A 151 -26.22 -23.63 3.93
C GLY A 151 -25.95 -25.02 3.32
N ASP A 152 -25.66 -26.04 4.13
CA ASP A 152 -26.64 -26.92 4.78
C ASP A 152 -27.46 -27.73 3.77
N GLU A 153 -27.04 -28.98 3.49
CA GLU A 153 -27.96 -30.04 3.04
C GLU A 153 -27.40 -31.46 3.28
N GLN A 154 -27.94 -32.09 4.32
CA GLN A 154 -28.45 -33.47 4.41
C GLN A 154 -27.57 -34.72 4.21
N VAL A 155 -28.02 -35.73 4.96
CA VAL A 155 -27.47 -37.03 5.30
C VAL A 155 -28.08 -38.15 4.42
N SER A 156 -27.24 -39.14 4.08
CA SER A 156 -27.54 -40.55 3.72
C SER A 156 -28.07 -40.89 2.31
N PRO A 157 -27.94 -42.15 1.81
CA PRO A 157 -27.55 -43.40 2.51
C PRO A 157 -26.41 -44.24 1.87
N ALA A 158 -25.93 -45.18 2.69
CA ALA A 158 -25.00 -46.26 2.37
C ALA A 158 -25.43 -47.16 1.20
N LYS A 159 -24.45 -47.70 0.47
CA LYS A 159 -24.62 -48.83 -0.47
C LYS A 159 -24.05 -50.14 0.12
N PRO A 160 -24.64 -51.31 -0.18
CA PRO A 160 -24.23 -52.62 0.36
C PRO A 160 -23.28 -53.43 -0.56
N GLY A 161 -22.57 -54.40 0.04
CA GLY A 161 -21.93 -55.62 -0.56
C GLY A 161 -20.70 -55.38 -1.45
N ASP A 162 -19.62 -56.17 -1.47
CA ASP A 162 -19.28 -57.56 -1.10
C ASP A 162 -17.74 -57.59 -0.83
N GLY A 163 -17.13 -58.31 0.11
CA GLY A 163 -17.04 -59.76 0.30
C GLY A 163 -15.55 -60.14 0.49
N ALA A 164 -15.28 -61.23 1.24
CA ALA A 164 -13.98 -61.80 1.69
C ALA A 164 -13.38 -61.12 2.94
N GLY A 165 -13.28 -61.72 4.12
CA GLY A 165 -13.31 -63.14 4.50
C GLY A 165 -11.89 -63.69 4.61
N GLU A 166 -11.24 -63.53 5.77
CA GLU A 166 -10.31 -64.53 6.29
C GLU A 166 -10.19 -64.41 7.82
N GLN A 167 -10.14 -65.58 8.46
CA GLN A 167 -10.24 -65.84 9.89
C GLN A 167 -8.85 -65.90 10.53
N GLY A 168 -8.80 -65.67 11.85
CA GLY A 168 -7.64 -65.98 12.69
C GLY A 168 -7.67 -65.12 13.95
N ALA A 169 -8.25 -65.58 15.07
CA ALA A 169 -7.57 -66.38 16.11
C ALA A 169 -6.47 -65.55 16.82
N VAL A 170 -6.33 -65.42 18.13
CA VAL A 170 -6.91 -65.94 19.37
C VAL A 170 -6.19 -65.15 20.49
N GLU A 171 -6.84 -64.97 21.65
CA GLU A 171 -6.25 -64.80 23.00
C GLU A 171 -5.31 -63.58 23.24
N GLY A 172 -5.39 -62.80 24.31
CA GLY A 172 -5.66 -63.11 25.71
C GLY A 172 -4.47 -62.60 26.55
N HIS A 173 -4.74 -62.09 27.77
CA HIS A 173 -3.78 -61.71 28.83
C HIS A 173 -2.89 -60.47 28.59
N ALA A 174 -2.45 -59.70 29.58
CA ALA A 174 -2.82 -59.44 30.97
C ALA A 174 -1.90 -58.30 31.44
N ALA A 175 -2.30 -57.61 32.50
CA ALA A 175 -1.50 -56.63 33.21
C ALA A 175 -0.33 -57.25 34.01
N THR A 176 0.50 -56.36 34.57
CA THR A 176 1.56 -56.55 35.60
C THR A 176 2.93 -56.91 35.01
N VAL A 177 4.03 -56.19 35.28
CA VAL A 177 4.56 -55.66 36.55
C VAL A 177 5.10 -54.23 36.40
#